data_AF-A0A1Q9TYW1-F1
#
_entry.id   AF-A0A1Q9TYW1-F1
#
_cell.length_a   1.000
_cell.length_b   1.000
_cell.length_c   1.000
_cell.angle_alpha   90.00
_cell.angle_beta   90.00
_cell.angle_gamma   90.00
#
_symmetry.space_group_name_H-M   'P 1'
#
loop_
_entity.id
_entity.type
_entity.pdbx_description
1 polymer ?
#
loop_
_entity_poly.entity_id
_entity_poly.type
_entity_poly.pdbx_seq_one_letter_code
_entity_poly.pdbx_strand_id
1 'polypeptide(L)'
;MIRRDDTVPCEREDGIRGRHRVAPRRTVRRPERDGALDQAGRGRTRRPPARHTAEVEDAYADLDLPALVVWGREDTWLPLERGERLAAALLWARLHPLTGAGHLVQEDAPAELTAALLDFLA
;
A
#
# COMPACT_ATOMS: atom_id res chain seq x y z
N MET A 1 -32.22 -5.65 -1.22
CA MET A 1 -32.69 -4.99 -2.46
C MET A 1 -32.40 -3.50 -2.32
N ILE A 2 -31.14 -3.10 -2.59
CA ILE A 2 -30.68 -1.71 -2.46
C ILE A 2 -30.78 -1.08 -3.85
N ARG A 3 -31.54 0.00 -3.96
CA ARG A 3 -31.73 0.75 -5.22
C ARG A 3 -30.44 1.47 -5.57
N ARG A 4 -30.01 1.31 -6.82
CA ARG A 4 -28.93 2.05 -7.48
C ARG A 4 -29.56 3.31 -8.08
N ASP A 5 -29.33 4.47 -7.47
CA ASP A 5 -29.28 5.77 -8.18
C ASP A 5 -29.03 6.86 -7.14
N ASP A 6 -27.77 7.24 -6.96
CA ASP A 6 -27.37 8.54 -6.41
C ASP A 6 -26.00 8.86 -7.02
N THR A 7 -26.02 9.24 -8.30
CA THR A 7 -24.83 9.75 -8.99
C THR A 7 -24.64 11.21 -8.57
N VAL A 8 -23.73 11.46 -7.62
CA VAL A 8 -23.33 12.83 -7.27
C VAL A 8 -22.30 13.30 -8.32
N PRO A 9 -22.50 14.46 -8.99
CA PRO A 9 -21.51 15.00 -9.91
C PRO A 9 -20.31 15.52 -9.11
N CYS A 10 -19.11 15.03 -9.44
CA CYS A 10 -17.86 15.54 -8.91
C CYS A 10 -17.52 16.85 -9.65
N GLU A 11 -17.90 17.99 -9.06
CA GLU A 11 -17.45 19.29 -9.52
C GLU A 11 -15.94 19.42 -9.27
N ARG A 12 -15.22 19.81 -10.32
CA ARG A 12 -13.78 20.06 -10.25
C ARG A 12 -13.57 21.35 -9.46
N GLU A 13 -12.95 21.26 -8.30
CA GLU A 13 -12.41 22.44 -7.64
C GLU A 13 -10.89 22.32 -7.50
N ASP A 14 -10.26 23.40 -7.96
CA ASP A 14 -8.84 23.60 -8.13
C ASP A 14 -8.08 23.65 -6.81
N GLY A 15 -6.86 23.09 -6.79
CA GLY A 15 -5.80 23.67 -5.96
C GLY A 15 -4.97 22.74 -5.09
N ILE A 16 -4.29 21.74 -5.66
CA ILE A 16 -3.16 21.10 -4.98
C ILE A 16 -1.86 21.74 -5.49
N ARG A 17 -1.45 22.86 -4.89
CA ARG A 17 -0.12 23.46 -5.07
C ARG A 17 0.77 23.15 -3.86
N GLY A 18 1.07 21.87 -3.65
CA GLY A 18 2.16 21.43 -2.77
C GLY A 18 3.37 21.03 -3.61
N ARG A 19 4.49 21.75 -3.50
CA ARG A 19 5.75 21.38 -4.17
C ARG A 19 6.42 20.22 -3.41
N HIS A 20 5.83 19.03 -3.45
CA HIS A 20 6.45 17.83 -2.89
C HIS A 20 7.54 17.32 -3.84
N ARG A 21 8.78 17.31 -3.35
CA ARG A 21 9.94 16.91 -4.14
C ARG A 21 10.06 15.39 -4.10
N VAL A 22 9.46 14.71 -5.07
CA VAL A 22 9.80 13.32 -5.36
C VAL A 22 11.22 13.29 -5.94
N ALA A 23 12.15 12.60 -5.30
CA ALA A 23 13.52 12.43 -5.80
C ALA A 23 13.50 11.86 -7.23
N PRO A 24 14.47 12.21 -8.10
CA PRO A 24 14.52 11.71 -9.47
C PRO A 24 14.57 10.18 -9.47
N ARG A 25 13.78 9.55 -10.35
CA ARG A 25 13.64 8.10 -10.47
C ARG A 25 15.02 7.43 -10.56
N ARG A 26 15.45 6.72 -9.52
CA ARG A 26 16.52 5.73 -9.64
C ARG A 26 16.01 4.61 -10.55
N THR A 27 16.78 4.28 -11.58
CA THR A 27 16.47 3.19 -12.50
C THR A 27 16.54 1.87 -11.74
N VAL A 28 15.40 1.32 -11.35
CA VAL A 28 15.32 -0.06 -10.84
C VAL A 28 15.60 -0.98 -12.02
N ARG A 29 16.69 -1.77 -11.94
CA ARG A 29 16.98 -2.78 -12.97
C ARG A 29 15.82 -3.79 -13.00
N ARG A 30 15.22 -3.98 -14.17
CA ARG A 30 14.19 -5.01 -14.35
C ARG A 30 14.81 -6.40 -14.16
N PRO A 31 14.32 -7.25 -13.26
CA PRO A 31 14.68 -8.66 -13.27
C PRO A 31 14.02 -9.33 -14.48
N GLU A 32 14.76 -10.24 -15.13
CA GLU A 32 14.26 -11.03 -16.26
C GLU A 32 13.08 -11.90 -15.83
N ARG A 33 12.04 -11.94 -16.69
CA ARG A 33 10.84 -12.73 -16.45
C ARG A 33 11.08 -14.15 -16.94
N ASP A 34 11.45 -15.06 -16.05
CA ASP A 34 11.40 -16.49 -16.34
C ASP A 34 9.94 -16.95 -16.33
N GLY A 35 9.35 -17.01 -17.51
CA GLY A 35 7.98 -17.47 -17.73
C GLY A 35 7.88 -19.00 -17.67
N ALA A 36 7.13 -19.52 -16.69
CA ALA A 36 6.53 -20.84 -16.77
C ALA A 36 5.20 -20.80 -16.01
N LEU A 37 4.10 -20.60 -16.75
CA LEU A 37 2.75 -20.82 -16.25
C LEU A 37 2.43 -22.31 -16.44
N ASP A 38 2.48 -23.08 -15.36
CA ASP A 38 2.00 -24.47 -15.33
C ASP A 38 0.52 -24.52 -14.86
N GLN A 39 -0.27 -25.37 -15.51
CA GLN A 39 -1.74 -25.37 -15.52
C GLN A 39 -2.41 -26.09 -14.33
N ALA A 40 -1.76 -26.13 -13.17
CA ALA A 40 -2.30 -26.79 -11.97
C ALA A 40 -2.83 -25.78 -10.94
N GLY A 41 -4.14 -25.55 -10.95
CA GLY A 41 -4.90 -24.62 -10.11
C GLY A 41 -4.91 -24.90 -8.60
N ARG A 42 -3.76 -24.77 -7.93
CA ARG A 42 -3.63 -24.41 -6.51
C ARG A 42 -2.47 -23.44 -6.38
N GLY A 43 -2.79 -22.15 -6.50
CA GLY A 43 -1.83 -21.06 -6.56
C GLY A 43 -1.00 -20.94 -5.28
N ARG A 44 0.12 -21.65 -5.20
CA ARG A 44 1.23 -21.22 -4.34
C ARG A 44 1.72 -19.91 -4.94
N THR A 45 1.25 -18.78 -4.40
CA THR A 45 1.87 -17.49 -4.64
C THR A 45 3.32 -17.61 -4.16
N ARG A 46 4.23 -17.91 -5.09
CA ARG A 46 5.66 -17.98 -4.79
C ARG A 46 6.05 -16.59 -4.33
N ARG A 47 6.22 -16.41 -3.02
CA ARG A 47 6.76 -15.19 -2.45
C ARG A 47 8.08 -14.91 -3.16
N PRO A 48 8.20 -13.79 -3.89
CA PRO A 48 9.48 -13.42 -4.46
C PRO A 48 10.48 -13.27 -3.30
N PRO A 49 11.71 -13.76 -3.46
CA PRO A 49 12.70 -13.68 -2.39
C PRO A 49 12.93 -12.22 -1.99
N ALA A 50 13.11 -12.00 -0.69
CA ALA A 50 13.13 -10.68 -0.04
C ALA A 50 14.15 -9.68 -0.64
N ARG A 51 15.13 -10.16 -1.41
CA ARG A 51 16.07 -9.32 -2.15
C ARG A 51 15.40 -8.26 -3.02
N HIS A 52 14.22 -8.55 -3.59
CA HIS A 52 13.56 -7.64 -4.52
C HIS A 52 12.97 -6.39 -3.83
N THR A 53 12.64 -6.45 -2.53
CA THR A 53 12.20 -5.26 -1.78
C THR A 53 13.37 -4.55 -1.12
N ALA A 54 14.41 -5.28 -0.71
CA ALA A 54 15.60 -4.70 -0.10
C ALA A 54 16.27 -3.63 -0.98
N GLU A 55 16.29 -3.83 -2.30
CA GLU A 55 16.89 -2.87 -3.26
C GLU A 55 16.21 -1.49 -3.28
N VAL A 56 14.95 -1.40 -2.83
CA VAL A 56 14.18 -0.13 -2.81
C VAL A 56 13.92 0.39 -1.41
N GLU A 57 14.08 -0.45 -0.37
CA GLU A 57 13.84 -0.07 1.04
C GLU A 57 14.69 1.13 1.48
N ASP A 58 15.95 1.23 1.02
CA ASP A 58 16.84 2.35 1.33
C ASP A 58 16.32 3.70 0.80
N ALA A 59 15.54 3.69 -0.29
CA ALA A 59 15.02 4.91 -0.91
C ALA A 59 13.79 5.49 -0.18
N TYR A 60 13.23 4.78 0.81
CA TYR A 60 12.08 5.28 1.57
C TYR A 60 12.43 6.51 2.42
N ALA A 61 13.66 6.59 2.91
CA ALA A 61 14.14 7.74 3.67
C ALA A 61 14.22 9.04 2.82
N ASP A 62 14.31 8.91 1.49
CA ASP A 62 14.36 10.04 0.56
C ASP A 62 12.95 10.60 0.24
N LEU A 63 11.88 9.96 0.70
CA LEU A 63 10.51 10.40 0.45
C LEU A 63 10.09 11.49 1.43
N ASP A 64 10.18 12.74 0.96
CA ASP A 64 9.71 13.92 1.69
C ASP A 64 8.21 14.21 1.43
N LEU A 65 7.36 13.26 1.82
CA LEU A 65 5.90 13.34 1.71
C LEU A 65 5.21 12.62 2.88
N PRO A 66 4.04 13.12 3.34
CA PRO A 66 3.22 12.41 4.32
C PRO A 66 2.82 11.03 3.78
N ALA A 67 2.91 10.01 4.63
CA ALA A 67 2.52 8.65 4.27
C ALA A 67 1.62 8.03 5.34
N LEU A 68 0.61 7.28 4.90
CA LEU A 68 -0.20 6.43 5.76
C LEU A 68 0.07 4.97 5.41
N VAL A 69 0.49 4.19 6.39
CA VAL A 69 0.66 2.74 6.28
C VAL A 69 -0.51 2.09 7.01
N VAL A 70 -1.47 1.53 6.27
CA VAL A 70 -2.57 0.73 6.83
C VAL A 70 -2.18 -0.74 6.77
N TRP A 71 -2.29 -1.46 7.89
CA TRP A 71 -1.83 -2.85 7.99
C TRP A 71 -2.84 -3.72 8.75
N GLY A 72 -3.08 -4.93 8.29
CA GLY A 72 -3.93 -5.87 9.02
C GLY A 72 -3.20 -6.44 10.22
N ARG A 73 -3.76 -6.30 11.41
CA ARG A 73 -3.11 -6.75 12.65
C ARG A 73 -2.97 -8.27 12.71
N GLU A 74 -3.86 -8.98 12.03
CA GLU A 74 -3.90 -10.44 11.95
C GLU A 74 -3.28 -10.98 10.64
N ASP A 75 -2.47 -10.18 9.94
CA ASP A 75 -1.77 -10.63 8.73
C ASP A 75 -0.77 -11.76 9.05
N THR A 76 -1.15 -12.99 8.66
CA THR A 76 -0.33 -14.20 8.80
C THR A 76 0.67 -14.40 7.66
N TRP A 77 0.55 -13.65 6.57
CA TRP A 77 1.45 -13.73 5.42
C TRP A 77 2.64 -12.75 5.57
N LEU A 78 2.37 -11.52 5.99
CA LEU A 78 3.36 -10.53 6.38
C LEU A 78 3.06 -10.00 7.80
N PRO A 79 3.75 -10.53 8.82
CA PRO A 79 3.56 -10.13 10.21
C PRO A 79 3.65 -8.60 10.40
N LEU A 80 2.90 -8.08 11.38
CA LEU A 80 2.75 -6.64 11.66
C LEU A 80 4.09 -5.89 11.78
N GLU A 81 5.13 -6.57 12.27
CA GLU A 81 6.48 -6.03 12.41
C GLU A 81 7.05 -5.54 11.06
N ARG A 82 6.56 -6.08 9.94
CA ARG A 82 6.89 -5.59 8.60
C ARG A 82 6.30 -4.21 8.33
N GLY A 83 5.06 -3.99 8.74
CA GLY A 83 4.39 -2.69 8.65
C GLY A 83 5.03 -1.65 9.56
N GLU A 84 5.39 -2.04 10.79
CA GLU A 84 6.14 -1.19 11.72
C GLU A 84 7.49 -0.77 11.13
N ARG A 85 8.24 -1.73 10.57
CA ARG A 85 9.53 -1.45 9.91
C ARG A 85 9.37 -0.51 8.72
N LEU A 86 8.31 -0.67 7.93
CA LEU A 86 8.02 0.22 6.79
C LEU A 86 7.70 1.64 7.26
N ALA A 87 6.84 1.79 8.27
CA ALA A 87 6.50 3.09 8.82
C ALA A 87 7.73 3.78 9.44
N ALA A 88 8.61 3.04 10.11
CA ALA A 88 9.85 3.57 10.67
C ALA A 88 10.87 4.01 9.60
N ALA A 89 10.81 3.44 8.39
CA ALA A 89 11.71 3.80 7.29
C ALA A 89 11.29 5.07 6.53
N LEU A 90 10.06 5.54 6.74
CA LEU A 90 9.49 6.71 6.07
C LEU A 90 9.53 7.92 7.00
N LEU A 91 9.98 9.07 6.49
CA LEU A 91 10.21 10.27 7.30
C LEU A 91 8.94 10.83 7.97
N TRP A 92 7.80 10.75 7.26
CA TRP A 92 6.53 11.35 7.69
C TRP A 92 5.39 10.33 7.72
N ALA A 93 5.69 9.08 8.07
CA ALA A 93 4.69 8.02 8.09
C ALA A 93 3.91 7.91 9.40
N ARG A 94 2.64 7.52 9.27
CA ARG A 94 1.80 7.02 10.36
C ARG A 94 1.44 5.57 10.08
N LEU A 95 1.59 4.70 11.08
CA LEU A 95 1.08 3.32 11.01
C LEU A 95 -0.33 3.28 11.60
N HIS A 96 -1.26 2.65 10.88
CA HIS A 96 -2.62 2.41 11.31
C HIS A 96 -2.95 0.91 11.21
N PRO A 97 -2.72 0.14 12.30
CA PRO A 97 -3.09 -1.27 12.35
C PRO A 97 -4.61 -1.43 12.48
N LEU A 98 -5.22 -2.23 11.61
CA LEU A 98 -6.63 -2.59 11.66
C LEU A 98 -6.80 -3.94 12.36
N THR A 99 -7.58 -3.95 13.44
CA THR A 99 -7.94 -5.18 14.17
C THR A 99 -9.07 -5.89 13.42
N GLY A 100 -8.99 -7.21 13.30
CA GLY A 100 -9.94 -8.02 12.54
C GLY A 100 -9.59 -8.11 11.04
N ALA A 101 -8.41 -7.65 10.62
CA ALA A 101 -7.97 -7.65 9.23
C ALA A 101 -6.66 -8.42 9.05
N GLY A 102 -6.61 -9.25 8.01
CA GLY A 102 -5.45 -10.03 7.61
C GLY A 102 -4.65 -9.32 6.51
N HIS A 103 -4.17 -10.10 5.54
CA HIS A 103 -3.28 -9.58 4.49
C HIS A 103 -3.98 -8.63 3.51
N LEU A 104 -5.27 -8.83 3.27
CA LEU A 104 -6.03 -8.08 2.28
C LEU A 104 -6.98 -7.15 3.03
N VAL A 105 -6.43 -6.10 3.63
CA VAL A 105 -7.20 -5.11 4.42
C VAL A 105 -8.38 -4.52 3.65
N GLN A 106 -8.26 -4.37 2.33
CA GLN A 106 -9.35 -3.90 1.47
C GLN A 106 -10.52 -4.89 1.32
N GLU A 107 -10.29 -6.17 1.58
CA GLU A 107 -11.32 -7.21 1.57
C GLU A 107 -11.84 -7.47 2.99
N ASP A 108 -10.95 -7.50 3.98
CA ASP A 108 -11.31 -7.85 5.36
C ASP A 108 -12.01 -6.69 6.10
N ALA A 109 -11.57 -5.45 5.89
CA ALA A 109 -12.03 -4.26 6.61
C ALA A 109 -12.19 -3.04 5.67
N PRO A 110 -13.05 -3.12 4.62
CA PRO A 110 -13.16 -2.07 3.61
C PRO A 110 -13.68 -0.74 4.16
N ALA A 111 -14.57 -0.76 5.15
CA ALA A 111 -15.15 0.45 5.72
C ALA A 111 -14.13 1.20 6.58
N GLU A 112 -13.39 0.48 7.42
CA GLU A 112 -12.35 0.99 8.29
C GLU A 112 -11.17 1.52 7.47
N LEU A 113 -10.76 0.78 6.42
CA LEU A 113 -9.75 1.25 5.47
C LEU A 113 -10.19 2.55 4.81
N THR A 114 -11.44 2.62 4.32
CA THR A 114 -11.96 3.82 3.66
C THR A 114 -11.98 5.02 4.62
N ALA A 115 -12.39 4.81 5.88
CA ALA A 115 -12.39 5.86 6.89
C ALA A 115 -10.98 6.39 7.17
N ALA A 116 -9.98 5.49 7.32
CA ALA A 116 -8.59 5.88 7.53
C ALA A 116 -8.02 6.66 6.33
N LEU A 117 -8.38 6.28 5.09
CA LEU A 117 -7.96 6.99 3.89
C LEU A 117 -8.61 8.37 3.79
N LEU A 118 -9.90 8.50 4.10
CA LEU A 118 -10.59 9.79 4.07
C LEU A 118 -10.04 10.77 5.12
N ASP A 119 -9.76 10.30 6.34
CA ASP A 119 -9.13 11.11 7.39
C ASP A 119 -7.73 11.60 6.98
N PHE A 120 -6.97 10.77 6.27
CA PHE A 120 -5.64 11.14 5.79
C PHE A 120 -5.64 12.13 4.63
N LEU A 121 -6.68 12.10 3.78
CA LEU A 121 -6.77 12.92 2.57
C LEU A 121 -7.50 14.26 2.77
N ALA A 122 -8.17 14.44 3.92
CA ALA A 122 -8.86 15.68 4.28
C ALA A 122 -7.90 16.82 4.62
#